data_AF-A0AB33ES51-F1
#
_entry.id   AF-A0AB33ES51-F1
#
_cell.length_a   1.000
_cell.length_b   1.000
_cell.length_c   1.000
_cell.angle_alpha   90.00
_cell.angle_beta   90.00
_cell.angle_gamma   90.00
#
_symmetry.space_group_name_H-M   'P 1'
#
loop_
_entity.id
_entity.type
_entity.pdbx_description
1 polymer ?
#
loop_
_entity_poly.entity_id
_entity_poly.type
_entity_poly.pdbx_seq_one_letter_code
_entity_poly.pdbx_strand_id
1 'polypeptide(L)'
;MSEPGLTSDVSGDFEVHLTAYEGDAGRLADFAEHHGLKYTHVLLDRGRVASQPMITLVGSGSLHQQRDAAERWRTRLRAAGLHIVRTKIEAAPWSAGVPVIDEQALAQPAERYFEHHVKLLLPAGVPTLVAVTAVAEQHGARLSRNARRARDDGRQERFVTQRCHRIGRDRARARLDALIAALRGSGWEVLAVEQEYVVFDDRTELDAGWLTQSRPGASHLAREERMRSAPAGTPGYPDTYQPLPVRPGVRQRAAFDPALKQYGNAYRAGEPVFTDPDAGRRWYAARRTAMRHMLNVIADTSWAAHLVLRGSVTMSAWFGPAAREPGDVDFVVTPPSMSAQSDEAEAMLAGILAALRARPGAGLDPDHVQTSDIWTYERADGRRLVLPCVTDDGLTASVQADFVFNEHLPLQPTTIRLDGVDRPLRAASAEMSLAWKLMWLATDMYPQGKDLYDAVLLAEHTAVDLELVRDLLRPELGAEADDFTADSVLAWDVDWDNFVDEYPDVTSDAEAWRRRLAIALDRASRTSRG
;
A
#
# COMPACT_ATOMS: atom_id res chain seq x y z
N MET A 1 43.16 14.69 -39.07
CA MET A 1 42.04 15.54 -38.61
C MET A 1 41.40 14.81 -37.45
N SER A 2 41.73 15.24 -36.24
CA SER A 2 41.23 14.68 -34.98
C SER A 2 39.79 15.16 -34.79
N GLU A 3 38.87 14.25 -34.45
CA GLU A 3 37.54 14.65 -33.96
C GLU A 3 37.70 15.57 -32.73
N PRO A 4 36.94 16.67 -32.63
CA PRO A 4 36.97 17.50 -31.44
C PRO A 4 36.36 16.71 -30.28
N GLY A 5 37.19 16.40 -29.28
CA GLY A 5 36.76 15.78 -28.04
C GLY A 5 35.72 16.64 -27.34
N LEU A 6 34.53 16.08 -27.13
CA LEU A 6 33.54 16.60 -26.20
C LEU A 6 34.08 16.43 -24.78
N THR A 7 34.92 17.36 -24.32
CA THR A 7 35.28 17.44 -22.90
C THR A 7 34.05 17.91 -22.13
N SER A 8 33.48 16.96 -21.39
CA SER A 8 32.33 17.07 -20.49
C SER A 8 32.64 17.81 -19.18
N ASP A 9 33.60 18.75 -19.23
CA ASP A 9 34.12 19.49 -18.08
C ASP A 9 33.15 20.61 -17.71
N VAL A 10 32.50 20.42 -16.57
CA VAL A 10 31.66 21.45 -15.94
C VAL A 10 32.49 22.16 -14.87
N SER A 11 32.42 23.49 -14.86
CA SER A 11 33.12 24.35 -13.89
C SER A 11 32.26 25.54 -13.47
N GLY A 12 32.32 25.90 -12.19
CA GLY A 12 31.48 26.94 -11.59
C GLY A 12 31.18 26.64 -10.13
N ASP A 13 29.98 26.99 -9.69
CA ASP A 13 29.48 26.72 -8.35
C ASP A 13 28.74 25.37 -8.33
N PHE A 14 28.87 24.64 -7.22
CA PHE A 14 28.30 23.31 -7.03
C PHE A 14 27.73 23.11 -5.63
N GLU A 15 26.69 22.27 -5.56
CA GLU A 15 26.28 21.57 -4.36
C GLU A 15 26.62 20.07 -4.50
N VAL A 16 27.17 19.47 -3.45
CA VAL A 16 27.42 18.03 -3.34
C VAL A 16 26.56 17.47 -2.23
N HIS A 17 25.67 16.54 -2.58
CA HIS A 17 24.82 15.86 -1.61
C HIS A 17 25.33 14.45 -1.36
N LEU A 18 25.58 14.14 -0.08
CA LEU A 18 25.92 12.80 0.38
C LEU A 18 24.72 12.24 1.14
N THR A 19 24.05 11.25 0.56
CA THR A 19 22.85 10.63 1.14
C THR A 19 23.25 9.39 1.95
N ALA A 20 22.82 9.31 3.20
CA ALA A 20 23.01 8.15 4.05
C ALA A 20 21.86 7.14 3.91
N TYR A 21 22.10 5.92 4.39
CA TYR A 21 21.04 4.95 4.63
C TYR A 21 20.01 5.50 5.61
N GLU A 22 18.75 5.10 5.45
CA GLU A 22 17.63 5.66 6.25
C GLU A 22 17.80 5.44 7.75
N GLY A 23 18.34 4.29 8.17
CA GLY A 23 18.61 3.98 9.57
C GLY A 23 19.68 4.88 10.21
N ASP A 24 20.46 5.60 9.41
CA ASP A 24 21.46 6.57 9.88
C ASP A 24 20.93 8.02 9.91
N ALA A 25 19.65 8.26 9.62
CA ALA A 25 19.11 9.62 9.47
C ALA A 25 19.38 10.53 10.68
N GLY A 26 19.13 10.05 11.91
CA GLY A 26 19.39 10.81 13.14
C GLY A 26 20.88 11.03 13.38
N ARG A 27 21.70 9.98 13.23
CA ARG A 27 23.16 10.07 13.39
C ARG A 27 23.80 11.02 12.37
N LEU A 28 23.26 11.06 11.14
CA LEU A 28 23.71 12.00 10.11
C LEU A 28 23.32 13.44 10.47
N ALA A 29 22.14 13.67 11.06
CA ALA A 29 21.72 14.98 11.54
C ALA A 29 22.69 15.51 12.62
N ASP A 30 23.01 14.67 13.63
CA ASP A 30 23.96 15.00 14.69
C ASP A 30 25.35 15.31 14.13
N PHE A 31 25.83 14.48 13.18
CA PHE A 31 27.10 14.70 12.50
C PHE A 31 27.11 16.03 11.74
N ALA A 32 26.03 16.33 11.02
CA ALA A 32 25.91 17.56 10.26
C ALA A 32 25.95 18.79 11.17
N GLU A 33 25.21 18.77 12.29
CA GLU A 33 25.23 19.83 13.28
C GLU A 33 26.64 20.04 13.86
N HIS A 34 27.31 18.97 14.29
CA HIS A 34 28.65 19.03 14.87
C HIS A 34 29.69 19.62 13.90
N HIS A 35 29.50 19.40 12.59
CA HIS A 35 30.41 19.87 11.54
C HIS A 35 29.93 21.13 10.81
N GLY A 36 28.82 21.74 11.24
CA GLY A 36 28.27 22.95 10.62
C GLY A 36 27.81 22.75 9.17
N LEU A 37 27.34 21.55 8.83
CA LEU A 37 26.87 21.17 7.50
C LEU A 37 25.35 21.31 7.40
N LYS A 38 24.85 21.69 6.22
CA LYS A 38 23.41 21.69 5.93
C LYS A 38 22.92 20.24 5.89
N TYR A 39 21.99 19.90 6.77
CA TYR A 39 21.25 18.64 6.75
C TYR A 39 19.88 18.83 6.09
N THR A 40 19.49 17.87 5.28
CA THR A 40 18.16 17.81 4.66
C THR A 40 17.69 16.37 4.68
N HIS A 41 16.45 16.14 5.11
CA HIS A 41 15.79 14.84 5.01
C HIS A 41 14.54 15.00 4.15
N VAL A 42 14.56 14.41 2.96
CA VAL A 42 13.39 14.37 2.08
C VAL A 42 12.84 12.95 2.08
N LEU A 43 11.53 12.84 2.30
CA LEU A 43 10.79 11.62 2.02
C LEU A 43 10.09 11.79 0.67
N LEU A 44 10.45 10.96 -0.30
CA LEU A 44 9.73 10.87 -1.57
C LEU A 44 8.31 10.35 -1.30
N ASP A 45 7.37 10.76 -2.14
CA ASP A 45 5.97 10.30 -2.04
C ASP A 45 5.82 8.82 -2.40
N ARG A 46 6.70 8.30 -3.28
CA ARG A 46 6.78 6.88 -3.64
C ARG A 46 8.17 6.52 -4.17
N GLY A 47 8.36 5.25 -4.52
CA GLY A 47 9.62 4.71 -5.05
C GLY A 47 10.29 3.78 -4.06
N ARG A 48 11.24 2.99 -4.56
CA ARG A 48 11.86 1.90 -3.78
C ARG A 48 12.65 2.41 -2.58
N VAL A 49 13.27 3.59 -2.69
CA VAL A 49 14.07 4.20 -1.62
C VAL A 49 13.56 5.63 -1.40
N ALA A 50 12.48 5.73 -0.60
CA ALA A 50 11.80 7.00 -0.38
C ALA A 50 12.54 7.91 0.61
N SER A 51 13.23 7.35 1.60
CA SER A 51 13.94 8.12 2.63
C SER A 51 15.32 8.58 2.15
N GLN A 52 15.53 9.90 2.09
CA GLN A 52 16.79 10.51 1.63
C GLN A 52 17.34 11.50 2.67
N PRO A 53 17.97 11.02 3.76
CA PRO A 53 18.72 11.85 4.67
C PRO A 53 20.07 12.21 4.04
N MET A 54 20.34 13.49 3.86
CA MET A 54 21.51 13.99 3.14
C MET A 54 22.16 15.19 3.82
N ILE A 55 23.47 15.27 3.68
CA ILE A 55 24.21 16.51 3.94
C ILE A 55 24.59 17.17 2.62
N THR A 56 24.63 18.50 2.63
CA THR A 56 25.04 19.31 1.48
C THR A 56 26.38 19.97 1.75
N LEU A 57 27.29 19.86 0.80
CA LEU A 57 28.56 20.58 0.74
C LEU A 57 28.49 21.60 -0.39
N VAL A 58 28.89 22.84 -0.14
CA VAL A 58 28.99 23.88 -1.18
C VAL A 58 30.45 23.99 -1.62
N GLY A 59 30.68 24.10 -2.93
CA GLY A 59 32.02 24.22 -3.49
C GLY A 59 32.03 24.94 -4.83
N SER A 60 33.20 25.40 -5.25
CA SER A 60 33.43 26.01 -6.55
C SER A 60 34.67 25.41 -7.21
N GLY A 61 34.77 25.47 -8.54
CA GLY A 61 35.92 24.99 -9.31
C GLY A 61 35.50 24.00 -10.39
N SER A 62 36.27 22.93 -10.61
CA SER A 62 35.93 21.90 -11.58
C SER A 62 35.16 20.73 -10.97
N LEU A 63 34.39 20.01 -11.80
CA LEU A 63 33.73 18.75 -11.40
C LEU A 63 34.70 17.74 -10.76
N HIS A 64 35.94 17.66 -11.25
CA HIS A 64 36.96 16.78 -10.67
C HIS A 64 37.29 17.15 -9.22
N GLN A 65 37.47 18.45 -8.93
CA GLN A 65 37.70 18.93 -7.57
C GLN A 65 36.51 18.64 -6.64
N GLN A 66 35.28 18.73 -7.15
CA GLN A 66 34.09 18.38 -6.37
C GLN A 66 33.99 16.88 -6.08
N ARG A 67 34.39 16.01 -7.02
CA ARG A 67 34.49 14.57 -6.77
C ARG A 67 35.52 14.25 -5.69
N ASP A 68 36.68 14.90 -5.71
CA ASP A 68 37.69 14.73 -4.67
C ASP A 68 37.17 15.21 -3.30
N ALA A 69 36.42 16.32 -3.28
CA ALA A 69 35.79 16.82 -2.06
C ALA A 69 34.75 15.83 -1.52
N ALA A 70 33.90 15.29 -2.39
CA ALA A 70 32.92 14.27 -2.06
C ALA A 70 33.60 13.04 -1.42
N GLU A 71 34.67 12.53 -2.03
CA GLU A 71 35.36 11.33 -1.53
C GLU A 71 36.04 11.55 -0.16
N ARG A 72 36.63 12.73 0.06
CA ARG A 72 37.18 13.10 1.38
C ARG A 72 36.10 13.09 2.46
N TRP A 73 34.91 13.62 2.15
CA TRP A 73 33.80 13.62 3.10
C TRP A 73 33.18 12.24 3.29
N ARG A 74 33.03 11.44 2.23
CA ARG A 74 32.62 10.03 2.34
C ARG A 74 33.53 9.24 3.26
N THR A 75 34.84 9.44 3.16
CA THR A 75 35.83 8.81 4.05
C THR A 75 35.61 9.20 5.52
N ARG A 76 35.35 10.50 5.80
CA ARG A 76 35.05 10.98 7.16
C ARG A 76 33.76 10.41 7.72
N LEU A 77 32.69 10.41 6.92
CA LEU A 77 31.38 9.86 7.31
C LEU A 77 31.49 8.36 7.60
N ARG A 78 32.20 7.61 6.75
CA ARG A 78 32.46 6.19 6.98
C ARG A 78 33.27 5.95 8.26
N ALA A 79 34.27 6.79 8.55
CA ALA A 79 35.04 6.70 9.79
C ALA A 79 34.18 6.99 11.04
N ALA A 80 33.13 7.81 10.90
CA ALA A 80 32.10 8.01 11.92
C ALA A 80 31.03 6.89 11.96
N GLY A 81 31.18 5.84 11.14
CA GLY A 81 30.26 4.71 11.06
C GLY A 81 28.94 5.03 10.38
N LEU A 82 28.88 6.06 9.52
CA LEU A 82 27.70 6.41 8.70
C LEU A 82 27.78 5.74 7.33
N HIS A 83 26.69 5.09 6.91
CA HIS A 83 26.62 4.39 5.64
C HIS A 83 26.09 5.30 4.52
N ILE A 84 27.00 5.86 3.71
CA ILE A 84 26.65 6.70 2.56
C ILE A 84 26.28 5.84 1.35
N VAL A 85 25.02 5.95 0.95
CA VAL A 85 24.45 5.17 -0.15
C VAL A 85 24.55 5.87 -1.50
N ARG A 86 24.57 7.22 -1.55
CA ARG A 86 24.58 8.01 -2.80
C ARG A 86 25.43 9.28 -2.68
N THR A 87 26.08 9.64 -3.77
CA THR A 87 26.74 10.93 -4.02
C THR A 87 26.13 11.58 -5.25
N LYS A 88 25.53 12.76 -5.06
CA LYS A 88 25.01 13.59 -6.14
C LYS A 88 25.80 14.89 -6.19
N ILE A 89 26.25 15.32 -7.36
CA ILE A 89 26.94 16.60 -7.58
C ILE A 89 26.12 17.40 -8.59
N GLU A 90 25.77 18.60 -8.18
CA GLU A 90 24.88 19.52 -8.87
C GLU A 90 25.63 20.81 -9.16
N ALA A 91 25.62 21.23 -10.41
CA ALA A 91 26.18 22.50 -10.83
C ALA A 91 25.08 23.56 -10.86
N ALA A 92 25.44 24.80 -10.51
CA ALA A 92 24.58 25.94 -10.78
C ALA A 92 24.24 26.00 -12.29
N PRO A 93 23.02 26.43 -12.68
CA PRO A 93 22.55 26.31 -14.06
C PRO A 93 23.25 27.29 -15.02
N TRP A 94 24.01 28.25 -14.50
CA TRP A 94 24.85 29.17 -15.27
C TRP A 94 26.32 28.73 -15.36
N SER A 95 26.69 27.61 -14.73
CA SER A 95 28.06 27.09 -14.76
C SER A 95 28.52 26.77 -16.18
N ALA A 96 29.81 26.93 -16.45
CA ALA A 96 30.41 26.61 -17.73
C ALA A 96 30.26 25.10 -18.00
N GLY A 97 29.86 24.73 -19.22
CA GLY A 97 29.64 23.33 -19.61
C GLY A 97 28.21 22.80 -19.38
N VAL A 98 27.33 23.58 -18.72
CA VAL A 98 25.90 23.24 -18.61
C VAL A 98 25.19 23.50 -19.96
N PRO A 99 24.42 22.53 -20.51
CA PRO A 99 23.78 22.68 -21.81
C PRO A 99 22.64 23.69 -21.80
N VAL A 100 22.65 24.63 -22.74
CA VAL A 100 21.62 25.67 -22.86
C VAL A 100 20.43 25.19 -23.69
N ILE A 101 20.69 24.48 -24.79
CA ILE A 101 19.67 23.97 -25.73
C ILE A 101 19.60 22.44 -25.74
N ASP A 102 18.48 21.88 -26.21
CA ASP A 102 18.20 20.43 -26.21
C ASP A 102 19.28 19.62 -26.96
N GLU A 103 19.77 20.13 -28.08
CA GLU A 103 20.84 19.48 -28.86
C GLU A 103 22.13 19.29 -28.05
N GLN A 104 22.52 20.31 -27.28
CA GLN A 104 23.67 20.22 -26.38
C GLN A 104 23.41 19.22 -25.26
N ALA A 105 22.21 19.19 -24.69
CA ALA A 105 21.84 18.23 -23.65
C ALA A 105 21.79 16.79 -24.18
N LEU A 106 21.45 16.58 -25.45
CA LEU A 106 21.50 15.27 -26.12
C LEU A 106 22.94 14.77 -26.33
N ALA A 107 23.90 15.69 -26.51
CA ALA A 107 25.33 15.36 -26.63
C ALA A 107 26.00 15.06 -25.27
N GLN A 108 25.34 15.35 -24.14
CA GLN A 108 25.83 15.03 -22.79
C GLN A 108 25.56 13.55 -22.42
N PRO A 109 26.27 13.01 -21.41
CA PRO A 109 25.92 11.72 -20.80
C PRO A 109 24.43 11.66 -20.41
N ALA A 110 23.81 10.49 -20.58
CA ALA A 110 22.35 10.33 -20.43
C ALA A 110 21.86 10.52 -18.99
N GLU A 111 22.76 10.35 -18.03
CA GLU A 111 22.53 10.43 -16.59
C GLU A 111 22.49 11.88 -16.09
N ARG A 112 22.86 12.87 -16.93
CA ARG A 112 22.81 14.29 -16.56
C ARG A 112 21.44 14.88 -16.86
N TYR A 113 20.91 15.68 -15.93
CA TYR A 113 19.58 16.26 -16.04
C TYR A 113 19.46 17.56 -15.25
N PHE A 114 18.46 18.37 -15.58
CA PHE A 114 18.07 19.48 -14.72
C PHE A 114 17.13 18.99 -13.62
N GLU A 115 17.37 19.43 -12.39
CA GLU A 115 16.50 19.21 -11.23
C GLU A 115 16.02 20.57 -10.71
N HIS A 116 14.74 20.65 -10.38
CA HIS A 116 14.13 21.84 -9.79
C HIS A 116 13.55 21.49 -8.43
N HIS A 117 13.77 22.35 -7.44
CA HIS A 117 13.11 22.28 -6.14
C HIS A 117 12.29 23.55 -5.91
N VAL A 118 10.97 23.39 -5.80
CA VAL A 118 10.04 24.47 -5.48
C VAL A 118 9.61 24.32 -4.03
N LYS A 119 10.00 25.26 -3.17
CA LYS A 119 9.57 25.31 -1.77
C LYS A 119 8.21 25.97 -1.65
N LEU A 120 7.24 25.23 -1.16
CA LEU A 120 5.87 25.69 -0.92
C LEU A 120 5.63 25.91 0.56
N LEU A 121 4.81 26.91 0.88
CA LEU A 121 4.17 27.06 2.18
C LEU A 121 2.71 26.63 2.07
N LEU A 122 2.36 25.56 2.77
CA LEU A 122 1.06 24.90 2.65
C LEU A 122 0.34 24.87 4.00
N PRO A 123 -0.99 25.09 4.04
CA PRO A 123 -1.78 24.66 5.18
C PRO A 123 -1.59 23.17 5.46
N ALA A 124 -1.62 22.76 6.73
CA ALA A 124 -1.65 21.34 7.07
C ALA A 124 -2.96 20.67 6.62
N GLY A 125 -2.93 19.34 6.49
CA GLY A 125 -4.10 18.50 6.24
C GLY A 125 -4.16 17.87 4.84
N VAL A 126 -4.78 16.69 4.79
CA VAL A 126 -4.83 15.85 3.59
C VAL A 126 -5.40 16.57 2.35
N PRO A 127 -6.50 17.35 2.42
CA PRO A 127 -7.07 17.97 1.21
C PRO A 127 -6.08 18.88 0.49
N THR A 128 -5.25 19.60 1.24
CA THR A 128 -4.18 20.44 0.68
C THR A 128 -3.13 19.59 -0.03
N LEU A 129 -2.67 18.51 0.61
CA LEU A 129 -1.67 17.61 0.02
C LEU A 129 -2.16 16.98 -1.28
N VAL A 130 -3.41 16.51 -1.32
CA VAL A 130 -4.02 15.93 -2.52
C VAL A 130 -4.11 16.96 -3.65
N ALA A 131 -4.57 18.18 -3.35
CA ALA A 131 -4.72 19.23 -4.34
C ALA A 131 -3.37 19.67 -4.94
N VAL A 132 -2.34 19.85 -4.11
CA VAL A 132 -1.00 20.24 -4.56
C VAL A 132 -0.35 19.13 -5.38
N THR A 133 -0.48 17.86 -4.95
CA THR A 133 0.05 16.71 -5.70
C THR A 133 -0.57 16.63 -7.09
N ALA A 134 -1.89 16.81 -7.23
CA ALA A 134 -2.55 16.79 -8.53
C ALA A 134 -2.00 17.84 -9.51
N VAL A 135 -1.69 19.05 -9.02
CA VAL A 135 -1.05 20.10 -9.82
C VAL A 135 0.39 19.72 -10.18
N ALA A 136 1.18 19.25 -9.21
CA ALA A 136 2.57 18.86 -9.44
C ALA A 136 2.70 17.75 -10.50
N GLU A 137 1.86 16.72 -10.43
CA GLU A 137 1.92 15.56 -11.32
C GLU A 137 1.64 15.91 -12.78
N GLN A 138 0.73 16.85 -13.05
CA GLN A 138 0.46 17.34 -14.41
C GLN A 138 1.69 17.96 -15.09
N HIS A 139 2.65 18.41 -14.28
CA HIS A 139 3.90 19.02 -14.74
C HIS A 139 5.11 18.07 -14.60
N GLY A 140 4.88 16.77 -14.37
CA GLY A 140 5.96 15.79 -14.17
C GLY A 140 6.80 16.06 -12.92
N ALA A 141 6.19 16.68 -11.92
CA ALA A 141 6.80 16.98 -10.62
C ALA A 141 6.11 16.19 -9.50
N ARG A 142 6.80 16.03 -8.37
CA ARG A 142 6.32 15.27 -7.20
C ARG A 142 6.44 16.09 -5.92
N LEU A 143 5.42 16.02 -5.07
CA LEU A 143 5.42 16.65 -3.74
C LEU A 143 6.14 15.74 -2.73
N SER A 144 6.94 16.31 -1.83
CA SER A 144 7.57 15.57 -0.73
C SER A 144 6.53 15.08 0.29
N ARG A 145 6.70 13.84 0.77
CA ARG A 145 5.82 13.22 1.76
C ARG A 145 5.93 13.84 3.14
N ASN A 146 7.13 14.26 3.56
CA ASN A 146 7.31 14.97 4.81
C ASN A 146 7.24 16.49 4.63
N ALA A 147 6.77 17.16 5.67
CA ALA A 147 7.05 18.58 5.87
C ALA A 147 8.51 18.73 6.28
N ARG A 148 9.24 19.61 5.60
CA ARG A 148 10.63 19.94 5.95
C ARG A 148 10.72 20.83 7.19
N ARG A 149 9.68 21.60 7.43
CA ARG A 149 9.54 22.48 8.60
C ARG A 149 8.05 22.69 8.85
N ALA A 150 7.61 22.47 10.09
CA ALA A 150 6.35 23.00 10.57
C ALA A 150 6.59 24.41 11.14
N ARG A 151 5.67 25.33 10.89
CA ARG A 151 5.68 26.68 11.46
C ARG A 151 4.72 26.75 12.65
N ASP A 152 4.95 27.73 13.52
CA ASP A 152 4.14 27.94 14.73
C ASP A 152 2.67 28.28 14.42
N ASP A 153 2.38 28.75 13.20
CA ASP A 153 1.03 29.03 12.70
C ASP A 153 0.32 27.81 12.11
N GLY A 154 0.91 26.61 12.24
CA GLY A 154 0.36 25.35 11.74
C GLY A 154 0.58 25.11 10.25
N ARG A 155 1.26 26.01 9.51
CA ARG A 155 1.64 25.80 8.11
C ARG A 155 2.90 24.96 7.98
N GLN A 156 3.06 24.30 6.84
CA GLN A 156 4.15 23.39 6.55
C GLN A 156 4.94 23.85 5.33
N GLU A 157 6.26 23.78 5.41
CA GLU A 157 7.14 23.94 4.26
C GLU A 157 7.38 22.57 3.60
N ARG A 158 7.05 22.44 2.32
CA ARG A 158 7.21 21.19 1.54
C ARG A 158 7.88 21.48 0.21
N PHE A 159 8.51 20.46 -0.38
CA PHE A 159 9.15 20.58 -1.68
C PHE A 159 8.31 19.93 -2.78
N VAL A 160 8.25 20.60 -3.92
CA VAL A 160 7.88 19.97 -5.19
C VAL A 160 9.14 19.84 -6.03
N THR A 161 9.48 18.61 -6.43
CA THR A 161 10.67 18.31 -7.23
C THR A 161 10.28 17.93 -8.66
N GLN A 162 10.95 18.53 -9.65
CA GLN A 162 10.78 18.23 -11.07
C GLN A 162 12.13 17.85 -11.68
N ARG A 163 12.19 16.75 -12.45
CA ARG A 163 13.39 16.37 -13.21
C ARG A 163 13.17 16.47 -14.70
N CYS A 164 14.17 17.02 -15.38
CA CYS A 164 14.15 17.36 -16.79
C CYS A 164 15.35 16.70 -17.48
N HIS A 165 15.13 15.47 -17.96
CA HIS A 165 16.13 14.71 -18.70
C HIS A 165 16.20 15.13 -20.16
N ARG A 166 17.41 15.07 -20.74
CA ARG A 166 17.65 15.18 -22.18
C ARG A 166 17.19 16.49 -22.83
N ILE A 167 17.03 17.55 -22.05
CA ILE A 167 16.65 18.89 -22.53
C ILE A 167 17.64 19.95 -22.01
N GLY A 168 17.77 21.04 -22.76
CA GLY A 168 18.62 22.16 -22.40
C GLY A 168 17.99 23.05 -21.32
N ARG A 169 18.81 23.92 -20.73
CA ARG A 169 18.41 24.85 -19.68
C ARG A 169 17.19 25.68 -20.05
N ASP A 170 17.09 26.15 -21.30
CA ASP A 170 16.01 27.04 -21.72
C ASP A 170 14.64 26.33 -21.64
N ARG A 171 14.58 25.07 -22.08
CA ARG A 171 13.36 24.27 -22.02
C ARG A 171 13.07 23.77 -20.61
N ALA A 172 14.11 23.42 -19.84
CA ALA A 172 13.95 23.09 -18.42
C ALA A 172 13.37 24.28 -17.64
N ARG A 173 13.87 25.49 -17.88
CA ARG A 173 13.33 26.73 -17.30
C ARG A 173 11.89 26.97 -17.71
N ALA A 174 11.53 26.80 -18.98
CA ALA A 174 10.15 26.93 -19.42
C ALA A 174 9.20 25.93 -18.73
N ARG A 175 9.65 24.69 -18.48
CA ARG A 175 8.88 23.70 -17.70
C ARG A 175 8.72 24.08 -16.24
N LEU A 176 9.77 24.65 -15.63
CA LEU A 176 9.73 25.17 -14.27
C LEU A 176 8.77 26.37 -14.16
N ASP A 177 8.83 27.31 -15.08
CA ASP A 177 7.96 28.48 -15.10
C ASP A 177 6.49 28.07 -15.23
N ALA A 178 6.19 27.06 -16.07
CA ALA A 178 4.85 26.49 -16.19
C ALA A 178 4.37 25.85 -14.88
N LEU A 179 5.23 25.10 -14.19
CA LEU A 179 4.91 24.51 -12.87
C LEU A 179 4.63 25.60 -11.82
N ILE A 180 5.49 26.63 -11.74
CA ILE A 180 5.33 27.74 -10.80
C ILE A 180 4.03 28.50 -11.08
N ALA A 181 3.74 28.77 -12.35
CA ALA A 181 2.51 29.45 -12.75
C ALA A 181 1.26 28.66 -12.34
N ALA A 182 1.26 27.32 -12.53
CA ALA A 182 0.15 26.47 -12.12
C ALA A 182 -0.03 26.41 -10.60
N LEU A 183 1.07 26.30 -9.83
CA LEU A 183 1.05 26.30 -8.37
C LEU A 183 0.49 27.62 -7.82
N ARG A 184 1.00 28.76 -8.32
CA ARG A 184 0.51 30.09 -7.93
C ARG A 184 -0.93 30.34 -8.38
N GLY A 185 -1.28 29.91 -9.59
CA GLY A 185 -2.64 30.01 -10.12
C GLY A 185 -3.66 29.19 -9.31
N SER A 186 -3.19 28.16 -8.60
CA SER A 186 -3.99 27.37 -7.65
C SER A 186 -4.00 27.96 -6.23
N GLY A 187 -3.38 29.13 -6.02
CA GLY A 187 -3.35 29.84 -4.73
C GLY A 187 -2.22 29.42 -3.79
N TRP A 188 -1.26 28.60 -4.24
CA TRP A 188 -0.18 28.12 -3.38
C TRP A 188 0.99 29.11 -3.31
N GLU A 189 1.48 29.36 -2.10
CA GLU A 189 2.60 30.27 -1.83
C GLU A 189 3.94 29.58 -2.12
N VAL A 190 4.72 30.16 -3.03
CA VAL A 190 6.08 29.70 -3.37
C VAL A 190 7.10 30.55 -2.63
N LEU A 191 7.83 29.94 -1.71
CA LEU A 191 8.83 30.60 -0.86
C LEU A 191 10.20 30.73 -1.53
N ALA A 192 10.61 29.68 -2.24
CA ALA A 192 11.93 29.59 -2.87
C ALA A 192 11.87 28.63 -4.05
N VAL A 193 12.76 28.86 -5.02
CA VAL A 193 12.92 28.03 -6.21
C VAL A 193 14.40 27.84 -6.46
N GLU A 194 14.82 26.59 -6.55
CA GLU A 194 16.17 26.20 -6.92
C GLU A 194 16.10 25.45 -8.26
N GLN A 195 17.04 25.76 -9.16
CA GLN A 195 17.24 25.04 -10.41
C GLN A 195 18.71 24.68 -10.50
N GLU A 196 19.00 23.41 -10.72
CA GLU A 196 20.35 22.87 -10.73
C GLU A 196 20.53 21.89 -11.89
N TYR A 197 21.78 21.63 -12.27
CA TYR A 197 22.13 20.64 -13.28
C TYR A 197 22.93 19.50 -12.64
N VAL A 198 22.33 18.33 -12.53
CA VAL A 198 22.98 17.12 -12.00
C VAL A 198 24.04 16.67 -12.99
N VAL A 199 25.30 16.78 -12.59
CA VAL A 199 26.47 16.44 -13.42
C VAL A 199 27.09 15.09 -13.06
N PHE A 200 26.78 14.59 -11.87
CA PHE A 200 27.19 13.27 -11.39
C PHE A 200 26.20 12.75 -10.35
N ASP A 201 25.85 11.48 -10.48
CA ASP A 201 24.97 10.75 -9.57
C ASP A 201 25.36 9.27 -9.65
N ASP A 202 25.94 8.74 -8.58
CA ASP A 202 26.47 7.37 -8.59
C ASP A 202 25.38 6.30 -8.42
N ARG A 203 24.12 6.67 -8.13
CA ARG A 203 23.04 5.75 -7.79
C ARG A 203 21.64 6.22 -8.23
N THR A 204 21.47 6.45 -9.54
CA THR A 204 20.16 6.87 -10.09
C THR A 204 19.06 5.82 -9.89
N GLU A 205 19.42 4.54 -9.70
CA GLU A 205 18.48 3.46 -9.46
C GLU A 205 17.75 3.55 -8.10
N LEU A 206 18.23 4.37 -7.16
CA LEU A 206 17.51 4.62 -5.89
C LEU A 206 16.18 5.34 -6.12
N ASP A 207 16.04 6.04 -7.25
CA ASP A 207 14.82 6.73 -7.64
C ASP A 207 13.85 5.83 -8.43
N ALA A 208 14.15 4.53 -8.57
CA ALA A 208 13.31 3.57 -9.27
C ALA A 208 11.89 3.53 -8.66
N GLY A 209 10.88 3.68 -9.52
CA GLY A 209 9.47 3.73 -9.11
C GLY A 209 8.98 5.10 -8.63
N TRP A 210 9.85 6.12 -8.53
CA TRP A 210 9.43 7.46 -8.08
C TRP A 210 8.71 8.25 -9.19
N LEU A 211 9.43 8.65 -10.24
CA LEU A 211 8.88 9.43 -11.36
C LEU A 211 8.08 8.56 -12.33
N THR A 212 8.61 7.38 -12.66
CA THR A 212 7.97 6.41 -13.56
C THR A 212 7.81 5.09 -12.82
N GLN A 213 6.61 4.51 -12.86
CA GLN A 213 6.38 3.18 -12.31
C GLN A 213 7.02 2.11 -13.20
N SER A 214 7.77 1.20 -12.60
CA SER A 214 8.33 0.04 -13.28
C SER A 214 7.25 -0.99 -13.54
N ARG A 215 7.18 -1.55 -14.76
CA ARG A 215 6.32 -2.69 -15.05
C ARG A 215 7.04 -4.01 -14.78
N PRO A 216 6.33 -5.07 -14.32
CA PRO A 216 6.90 -6.40 -14.22
C PRO A 216 7.42 -6.91 -15.58
N GLY A 217 8.53 -7.64 -15.57
CA GLY A 217 9.07 -8.27 -16.78
C GLY A 217 8.24 -9.47 -17.26
N ALA A 218 8.32 -9.81 -18.54
CA ALA A 218 7.52 -10.90 -19.15
C ALA A 218 7.72 -12.28 -18.50
N SER A 219 8.94 -12.59 -18.03
CA SER A 219 9.24 -13.85 -17.33
C SER A 219 8.56 -13.93 -15.95
N HIS A 220 8.40 -12.80 -15.27
CA HIS A 220 7.68 -12.71 -14.01
C HIS A 220 6.20 -13.03 -14.23
N LEU A 221 5.57 -12.36 -15.20
CA LEU A 221 4.17 -12.56 -15.56
C LEU A 221 3.88 -14.00 -15.97
N ALA A 222 4.76 -14.62 -16.78
CA ALA A 222 4.58 -16.01 -17.19
C ALA A 222 4.70 -17.01 -16.02
N ARG A 223 5.56 -16.72 -15.02
CA ARG A 223 5.66 -17.54 -13.81
C ARG A 223 4.41 -17.40 -12.95
N GLU A 224 3.98 -16.16 -12.76
CA GLU A 224 2.79 -15.83 -11.99
C GLU A 224 1.55 -16.50 -12.58
N GLU A 225 1.37 -16.45 -13.90
CA GLU A 225 0.22 -17.07 -14.56
C GLU A 225 0.17 -18.59 -14.34
N ARG A 226 1.32 -19.28 -14.39
CA ARG A 226 1.37 -20.73 -14.10
C ARG A 226 0.96 -21.07 -12.67
N MET A 227 1.36 -20.23 -11.71
CA MET A 227 0.96 -20.44 -10.31
C MET A 227 -0.53 -20.17 -10.17
N ARG A 228 -1.03 -19.08 -10.74
CA ARG A 228 -2.42 -18.67 -10.64
C ARG A 228 -3.39 -19.56 -11.43
N SER A 229 -2.91 -20.50 -12.25
CA SER A 229 -3.74 -21.48 -12.97
C SER A 229 -3.55 -22.92 -12.48
N ALA A 230 -2.91 -23.13 -11.31
CA ALA A 230 -2.61 -24.47 -10.81
C ALA A 230 -3.91 -25.25 -10.48
N PRO A 231 -4.01 -26.56 -10.79
CA PRO A 231 -5.14 -27.39 -10.38
C PRO A 231 -5.10 -27.71 -8.87
N ALA A 232 -6.24 -28.12 -8.32
CA ALA A 232 -6.33 -28.65 -6.95
C ALA A 232 -5.34 -29.81 -6.72
N GLY A 233 -4.76 -29.90 -5.52
CA GLY A 233 -3.78 -30.94 -5.17
C GLY A 233 -2.37 -30.72 -5.72
N THR A 234 -2.09 -29.57 -6.36
CA THR A 234 -0.73 -29.21 -6.79
C THR A 234 0.20 -29.07 -5.57
N PRO A 235 1.39 -29.69 -5.57
CA PRO A 235 2.33 -29.58 -4.45
C PRO A 235 2.64 -28.13 -4.07
N GLY A 236 2.67 -27.85 -2.77
CA GLY A 236 2.98 -26.54 -2.21
C GLY A 236 1.79 -25.59 -2.05
N TYR A 237 0.60 -25.96 -2.55
CA TYR A 237 -0.66 -25.28 -2.22
C TYR A 237 -1.29 -25.91 -0.96
N PRO A 238 -2.13 -25.19 -0.21
CA PRO A 238 -2.90 -25.75 0.90
C PRO A 238 -4.01 -26.70 0.40
N ASP A 239 -4.46 -27.61 1.26
CA ASP A 239 -5.58 -28.53 0.94
C ASP A 239 -6.90 -27.76 0.69
N THR A 240 -7.03 -26.57 1.28
CA THR A 240 -8.15 -25.65 1.04
C THR A 240 -8.07 -24.94 -0.32
N TYR A 241 -6.99 -25.10 -1.10
CA TYR A 241 -6.91 -24.61 -2.48
C TYR A 241 -7.76 -25.51 -3.41
N GLN A 242 -9.03 -25.14 -3.53
CA GLN A 242 -10.04 -25.88 -4.30
C GLN A 242 -10.59 -25.03 -5.45
N PRO A 243 -9.79 -24.75 -6.50
CA PRO A 243 -10.29 -24.07 -7.68
C PRO A 243 -11.33 -24.91 -8.42
N LEU A 244 -12.22 -24.24 -9.14
CA LEU A 244 -13.19 -24.85 -10.04
C LEU A 244 -12.48 -25.73 -11.07
N PRO A 245 -13.05 -26.90 -11.41
CA PRO A 245 -12.54 -27.70 -12.51
C PRO A 245 -12.47 -26.88 -13.80
N VAL A 246 -11.43 -27.12 -14.60
CA VAL A 246 -11.26 -26.46 -15.90
C VAL A 246 -12.46 -26.79 -16.79
N ARG A 247 -13.22 -25.77 -17.18
CA ARG A 247 -14.40 -25.89 -18.05
C ARG A 247 -14.39 -24.77 -19.10
N PRO A 248 -14.85 -25.02 -20.34
CA PRO A 248 -14.99 -23.96 -21.33
C PRO A 248 -15.86 -22.82 -20.80
N GLY A 249 -15.39 -21.58 -20.98
CA GLY A 249 -16.13 -20.39 -20.56
C GLY A 249 -16.06 -20.04 -19.07
N VAL A 250 -15.29 -20.79 -18.27
CA VAL A 250 -15.01 -20.45 -16.87
C VAL A 250 -13.50 -20.28 -16.70
N ARG A 251 -13.07 -19.15 -16.17
CA ARG A 251 -11.69 -18.90 -15.78
C ARG A 251 -11.65 -18.50 -14.32
N GLN A 252 -10.90 -19.21 -13.50
CA GLN A 252 -10.63 -18.84 -12.12
C GLN A 252 -9.14 -18.79 -11.92
N ARG A 253 -8.63 -17.64 -11.49
CA ARG A 253 -7.22 -17.47 -11.13
C ARG A 253 -7.09 -17.65 -9.62
N ALA A 254 -5.99 -18.24 -9.17
CA ALA A 254 -5.64 -18.24 -7.77
C ALA A 254 -5.42 -16.81 -7.28
N ALA A 255 -5.90 -16.52 -6.07
CA ALA A 255 -5.70 -15.25 -5.39
C ALA A 255 -4.70 -15.45 -4.27
N PHE A 256 -3.65 -14.63 -4.26
CA PHE A 256 -2.65 -14.68 -3.20
C PHE A 256 -3.31 -14.35 -1.86
N ASP A 257 -2.97 -15.11 -0.83
CA ASP A 257 -3.53 -14.94 0.51
C ASP A 257 -2.40 -14.95 1.55
N PRO A 258 -2.12 -13.80 2.19
CA PRO A 258 -1.08 -13.71 3.22
C PRO A 258 -1.28 -14.71 4.36
N ALA A 259 -2.53 -15.09 4.67
CA ALA A 259 -2.83 -16.02 5.75
C ALA A 259 -2.36 -17.46 5.49
N LEU A 260 -1.86 -17.74 4.28
CA LEU A 260 -1.37 -19.04 3.85
C LEU A 260 0.15 -19.04 3.61
N LYS A 261 0.90 -18.05 4.09
CA LYS A 261 2.35 -17.91 3.84
C LYS A 261 3.24 -19.06 4.33
N GLN A 262 2.74 -19.88 5.25
CA GLN A 262 3.35 -21.15 5.65
C GLN A 262 3.44 -22.17 4.50
N TYR A 263 2.65 -21.99 3.44
CA TYR A 263 2.69 -22.80 2.21
C TYR A 263 3.59 -22.13 1.16
N GLY A 264 4.36 -22.93 0.41
CA GLY A 264 5.22 -22.44 -0.67
C GLY A 264 4.45 -21.69 -1.77
N ASN A 265 3.18 -22.05 -1.97
CA ASN A 265 2.22 -21.37 -2.82
C ASN A 265 1.00 -20.94 -1.99
N ALA A 266 1.14 -19.82 -1.30
CA ALA A 266 0.13 -19.21 -0.44
C ALA A 266 -1.04 -18.59 -1.23
N TYR A 267 -1.85 -19.45 -1.84
CA TYR A 267 -2.99 -19.05 -2.67
C TYR A 267 -4.28 -19.74 -2.23
N ARG A 268 -5.38 -18.99 -2.30
CA ARG A 268 -6.74 -19.52 -2.32
C ARG A 268 -7.30 -19.52 -3.74
N ALA A 269 -8.42 -20.21 -3.95
CA ALA A 269 -9.18 -20.03 -5.18
C ALA A 269 -9.73 -18.58 -5.22
N GLY A 270 -9.41 -17.84 -6.29
CA GLY A 270 -9.92 -16.47 -6.48
C GLY A 270 -11.35 -16.44 -7.03
N GLU A 271 -11.86 -15.26 -7.32
CA GLU A 271 -13.21 -15.15 -7.91
C GLU A 271 -13.25 -15.63 -9.38
N PRO A 272 -14.23 -16.49 -9.76
CA PRO A 272 -14.34 -16.99 -11.12
C PRO A 272 -14.98 -15.98 -12.07
N VAL A 273 -14.44 -15.91 -13.29
CA VAL A 273 -14.97 -15.14 -14.41
C VAL A 273 -15.67 -16.09 -15.38
N PHE A 274 -16.91 -15.78 -15.71
CA PHE A 274 -17.75 -16.54 -16.64
C PHE A 274 -17.89 -15.79 -17.95
N THR A 275 -17.70 -16.46 -19.09
CA THR A 275 -18.00 -15.90 -20.41
C THR A 275 -19.50 -15.74 -20.63
N ASP A 276 -20.32 -16.59 -20.01
CA ASP A 276 -21.77 -16.44 -19.93
C ASP A 276 -22.14 -15.68 -18.64
N PRO A 277 -22.62 -14.43 -18.73
CA PRO A 277 -23.03 -13.65 -17.57
C PRO A 277 -24.17 -14.31 -16.78
N ASP A 278 -25.03 -15.10 -17.40
CA ASP A 278 -26.17 -15.73 -16.73
C ASP A 278 -25.71 -16.90 -15.86
N ALA A 279 -24.79 -17.72 -16.36
CA ALA A 279 -24.10 -18.73 -15.57
C ALA A 279 -23.37 -18.12 -14.37
N GLY A 280 -22.67 -17.00 -14.58
CA GLY A 280 -22.03 -16.27 -13.49
C GLY A 280 -23.04 -15.81 -12.43
N ARG A 281 -24.14 -15.16 -12.83
CA ARG A 281 -25.19 -14.73 -11.88
C ARG A 281 -25.78 -15.90 -11.08
N ARG A 282 -26.01 -17.05 -11.70
CA ARG A 282 -26.48 -18.26 -11.00
C ARG A 282 -25.44 -18.80 -10.01
N TRP A 283 -24.17 -18.86 -10.41
CA TRP A 283 -23.08 -19.32 -9.55
C TRP A 283 -22.94 -18.44 -8.30
N TYR A 284 -22.86 -17.12 -8.46
CA TYR A 284 -22.77 -16.18 -7.34
C TYR A 284 -24.02 -16.23 -6.45
N ALA A 285 -25.22 -16.34 -7.04
CA ALA A 285 -26.46 -16.50 -6.27
C ALA A 285 -26.47 -17.78 -5.42
N ALA A 286 -25.96 -18.88 -5.96
CA ALA A 286 -25.87 -20.14 -5.23
C ALA A 286 -24.84 -20.08 -4.10
N ARG A 287 -23.66 -19.51 -4.33
CA ARG A 287 -22.66 -19.31 -3.27
C ARG A 287 -23.18 -18.42 -2.15
N ARG A 288 -23.88 -17.31 -2.46
CA ARG A 288 -24.56 -16.49 -1.45
C ARG A 288 -25.60 -17.27 -0.66
N THR A 289 -26.37 -18.12 -1.33
CA THR A 289 -27.38 -18.97 -0.68
C THR A 289 -26.72 -19.98 0.26
N ALA A 290 -25.61 -20.58 -0.16
CA ALA A 290 -24.81 -21.48 0.68
C ALA A 290 -24.20 -20.76 1.90
N MET A 291 -23.60 -19.57 1.72
CA MET A 291 -23.10 -18.75 2.82
C MET A 291 -24.20 -18.38 3.82
N ARG A 292 -25.37 -17.95 3.34
CA ARG A 292 -26.53 -17.63 4.20
C ARG A 292 -27.02 -18.86 4.96
N HIS A 293 -27.12 -20.01 4.31
CA HIS A 293 -27.49 -21.27 4.95
C HIS A 293 -26.51 -21.63 6.08
N MET A 294 -25.20 -21.53 5.81
CA MET A 294 -24.17 -21.76 6.82
C MET A 294 -24.32 -20.82 8.01
N LEU A 295 -24.53 -19.51 7.78
CA LEU A 295 -24.75 -18.52 8.84
C LEU A 295 -26.00 -18.82 9.67
N ASN A 296 -27.12 -19.19 9.03
CA ASN A 296 -28.34 -19.60 9.72
C ASN A 296 -28.15 -20.87 10.56
N VAL A 297 -27.34 -21.82 10.09
CA VAL A 297 -27.02 -23.03 10.87
C VAL A 297 -26.17 -22.66 12.08
N ILE A 298 -25.09 -21.90 11.88
CA ILE A 298 -24.20 -21.46 12.96
C ILE A 298 -24.96 -20.66 14.02
N ALA A 299 -25.84 -19.75 13.61
CA ALA A 299 -26.64 -18.90 14.50
C ALA A 299 -27.53 -19.68 15.49
N ASP A 300 -27.91 -20.92 15.15
CA ASP A 300 -28.74 -21.78 15.99
C ASP A 300 -27.93 -22.79 16.82
N THR A 301 -26.60 -22.76 16.72
CA THR A 301 -25.72 -23.56 17.58
C THR A 301 -25.47 -22.87 18.91
N SER A 302 -25.09 -23.65 19.94
CA SER A 302 -24.57 -23.09 21.19
C SER A 302 -23.27 -22.29 21.00
N TRP A 303 -22.54 -22.57 19.92
CA TRP A 303 -21.28 -21.91 19.59
C TRP A 303 -21.47 -20.47 19.07
N ALA A 304 -22.67 -20.06 18.65
CA ALA A 304 -22.93 -18.69 18.20
C ALA A 304 -22.54 -17.62 19.26
N ALA A 305 -22.64 -17.96 20.55
CA ALA A 305 -22.21 -17.08 21.65
C ALA A 305 -20.68 -16.88 21.74
N HIS A 306 -19.91 -17.70 21.02
CA HIS A 306 -18.45 -17.64 20.97
C HIS A 306 -17.94 -17.03 19.65
N LEU A 307 -18.82 -16.75 18.69
CA LEU A 307 -18.45 -16.31 17.36
C LEU A 307 -18.85 -14.86 17.11
N VAL A 308 -17.88 -14.04 16.70
CA VAL A 308 -18.07 -12.65 16.30
C VAL A 308 -17.77 -12.55 14.81
N LEU A 309 -18.80 -12.34 13.99
CA LEU A 309 -18.66 -12.20 12.55
C LEU A 309 -17.86 -10.92 12.21
N ARG A 310 -16.97 -11.00 11.23
CA ARG A 310 -16.18 -9.88 10.73
C ARG A 310 -15.99 -9.98 9.22
N GLY A 311 -15.12 -9.13 8.68
CA GLY A 311 -14.68 -9.23 7.30
C GLY A 311 -15.77 -8.89 6.29
N SER A 312 -15.61 -9.42 5.08
CA SER A 312 -16.33 -8.97 3.88
C SER A 312 -17.85 -9.12 3.97
N VAL A 313 -18.35 -10.14 4.66
CA VAL A 313 -19.79 -10.38 4.83
C VAL A 313 -20.47 -9.23 5.59
N THR A 314 -19.82 -8.70 6.62
CA THR A 314 -20.40 -7.61 7.44
C THR A 314 -20.61 -6.33 6.64
N MET A 315 -19.77 -6.10 5.62
CA MET A 315 -19.86 -4.92 4.73
C MET A 315 -21.22 -4.84 4.04
N SER A 316 -21.81 -5.98 3.65
CA SER A 316 -23.11 -6.00 2.98
C SER A 316 -24.24 -5.43 3.83
N ALA A 317 -24.16 -5.52 5.17
CA ALA A 317 -25.15 -4.95 6.08
C ALA A 317 -25.16 -3.41 6.08
N TRP A 318 -24.01 -2.79 5.78
CA TRP A 318 -23.85 -1.33 5.83
C TRP A 318 -23.92 -0.68 4.45
N PHE A 319 -23.44 -1.38 3.41
CA PHE A 319 -23.23 -0.81 2.08
C PHE A 319 -24.09 -1.41 0.98
N GLY A 320 -24.77 -2.54 1.26
CA GLY A 320 -25.60 -3.22 0.27
C GLY A 320 -24.85 -3.46 -1.05
N PRO A 321 -25.35 -2.98 -2.21
CA PRO A 321 -24.69 -3.14 -3.50
C PRO A 321 -23.30 -2.50 -3.65
N ALA A 322 -22.94 -1.55 -2.78
CA ALA A 322 -21.61 -0.95 -2.80
C ALA A 322 -20.56 -1.82 -2.09
N ALA A 323 -20.96 -2.80 -1.28
CA ALA A 323 -20.02 -3.81 -0.80
C ALA A 323 -19.60 -4.70 -1.97
N ARG A 324 -18.30 -5.04 -2.03
CA ARG A 324 -17.83 -6.09 -2.94
C ARG A 324 -18.44 -7.44 -2.55
N GLU A 325 -18.57 -8.34 -3.52
CA GLU A 325 -19.03 -9.71 -3.25
C GLU A 325 -18.12 -10.38 -2.20
N PRO A 326 -18.69 -10.90 -1.09
CA PRO A 326 -17.90 -11.55 -0.05
C PRO A 326 -17.28 -12.85 -0.55
N GLY A 327 -15.99 -13.02 -0.28
CA GLY A 327 -15.24 -14.22 -0.67
C GLY A 327 -15.33 -15.35 0.35
N ASP A 328 -15.63 -15.01 1.59
CA ASP A 328 -15.43 -15.83 2.78
C ASP A 328 -16.37 -15.40 3.89
N VAL A 329 -16.52 -16.25 4.90
CA VAL A 329 -17.18 -15.93 6.17
C VAL A 329 -16.14 -15.93 7.28
N ASP A 330 -15.82 -14.76 7.83
CA ASP A 330 -14.79 -14.63 8.86
C ASP A 330 -15.38 -14.50 10.26
N PHE A 331 -14.85 -15.25 11.22
CA PHE A 331 -15.18 -15.15 12.64
C PHE A 331 -13.95 -14.86 13.49
N VAL A 332 -14.10 -13.97 14.47
CA VAL A 332 -13.26 -13.98 15.67
C VAL A 332 -13.91 -14.90 16.69
N VAL A 333 -13.11 -15.82 17.23
CA VAL A 333 -13.51 -16.74 18.28
C VAL A 333 -13.27 -16.09 19.65
N THR A 334 -14.26 -16.18 20.53
CA THR A 334 -14.27 -15.60 21.86
C THR A 334 -14.59 -16.66 22.92
N PRO A 335 -14.02 -16.60 24.14
CA PRO A 335 -13.05 -15.60 24.61
C PRO A 335 -11.66 -15.77 23.95
N PRO A 336 -10.80 -14.73 23.97
CA PRO A 336 -9.46 -14.80 23.38
C PRO A 336 -8.53 -15.81 24.05
N SER A 337 -8.94 -16.44 25.16
CA SER A 337 -8.21 -17.54 25.79
C SER A 337 -8.43 -18.90 25.11
N MET A 338 -9.40 -19.02 24.19
CA MET A 338 -9.61 -20.24 23.41
C MET A 338 -8.57 -20.31 22.30
N SER A 339 -7.65 -21.27 22.39
CA SER A 339 -6.59 -21.48 21.39
C SER A 339 -7.07 -22.40 20.27
N ALA A 340 -6.51 -22.24 19.06
CA ALA A 340 -6.84 -23.09 17.90
C ALA A 340 -6.53 -24.58 18.13
N GLN A 341 -5.62 -24.89 19.05
CA GLN A 341 -5.19 -26.25 19.42
C GLN A 341 -5.90 -26.78 20.69
N SER A 342 -6.90 -26.06 21.21
CA SER A 342 -7.65 -26.50 22.40
C SER A 342 -8.74 -27.52 22.04
N ASP A 343 -9.06 -28.40 23.00
CA ASP A 343 -10.17 -29.37 22.87
C ASP A 343 -11.51 -28.63 22.63
N GLU A 344 -11.67 -27.44 23.22
CA GLU A 344 -12.84 -26.59 23.02
C GLU A 344 -12.96 -26.09 21.57
N ALA A 345 -11.85 -25.71 20.94
CA ALA A 345 -11.84 -25.29 19.53
C ALA A 345 -12.16 -26.46 18.60
N GLU A 346 -11.62 -27.64 18.87
CA GLU A 346 -11.94 -28.86 18.11
C GLU A 346 -13.43 -29.22 18.24
N ALA A 347 -13.97 -29.19 19.46
CA ALA A 347 -15.38 -29.44 19.73
C ALA A 347 -16.30 -28.42 19.05
N MET A 348 -15.87 -27.14 18.97
CA MET A 348 -16.60 -26.09 18.28
C MET A 348 -16.70 -26.37 16.78
N LEU A 349 -15.57 -26.61 16.11
CA LEU A 349 -15.55 -26.87 14.66
C LEU A 349 -16.30 -28.16 14.32
N ALA A 350 -16.10 -29.23 15.08
CA ALA A 350 -16.83 -30.48 14.92
C ALA A 350 -18.34 -30.29 15.13
N GLY A 351 -18.74 -29.49 16.12
CA GLY A 351 -20.13 -29.15 16.41
C GLY A 351 -20.80 -28.36 15.28
N ILE A 352 -20.09 -27.41 14.67
CA ILE A 352 -20.58 -26.66 13.50
C ILE A 352 -20.79 -27.61 12.31
N LEU A 353 -19.82 -28.48 12.01
CA LEU A 353 -19.95 -29.47 10.93
C LEU A 353 -21.09 -30.46 11.20
N ALA A 354 -21.26 -30.92 12.44
CA ALA A 354 -22.38 -31.78 12.82
C ALA A 354 -23.74 -31.07 12.65
N ALA A 355 -23.82 -29.78 12.99
CA ALA A 355 -25.04 -28.99 12.77
C ALA A 355 -25.35 -28.82 11.28
N LEU A 356 -24.34 -28.59 10.44
CA LEU A 356 -24.49 -28.52 8.98
C LEU A 356 -24.98 -29.85 8.40
N ARG A 357 -24.46 -30.99 8.87
CA ARG A 357 -24.94 -32.33 8.49
C ARG A 357 -26.39 -32.58 8.90
N ALA A 358 -26.77 -32.13 10.11
CA ALA A 358 -28.13 -32.31 10.63
C ALA A 358 -29.16 -31.43 9.92
N ARG A 359 -28.71 -30.34 9.28
CA ARG A 359 -29.55 -29.38 8.54
C ARG A 359 -29.01 -29.19 7.12
N PRO A 360 -29.13 -30.21 6.25
CA PRO A 360 -28.68 -30.09 4.86
C PRO A 360 -29.45 -28.97 4.15
N GLY A 361 -28.77 -28.22 3.29
CA GLY A 361 -29.38 -27.11 2.55
C GLY A 361 -28.36 -26.38 1.67
N ALA A 362 -28.89 -25.69 0.65
CA ALA A 362 -28.10 -24.90 -0.31
C ALA A 362 -26.93 -25.67 -0.98
N GLY A 363 -27.05 -27.00 -1.08
CA GLY A 363 -26.05 -27.85 -1.71
C GLY A 363 -24.73 -28.00 -0.96
N LEU A 364 -24.59 -27.43 0.25
CA LEU A 364 -23.37 -27.56 1.06
C LEU A 364 -23.08 -29.03 1.40
N ASP A 365 -21.81 -29.42 1.26
CA ASP A 365 -21.31 -30.76 1.54
C ASP A 365 -20.28 -30.74 2.68
N PRO A 366 -20.72 -30.84 3.94
CA PRO A 366 -19.83 -30.87 5.10
C PRO A 366 -19.04 -32.19 5.26
N ASP A 367 -19.33 -33.23 4.47
CA ASP A 367 -18.57 -34.49 4.52
C ASP A 367 -17.28 -34.42 3.71
N HIS A 368 -17.21 -33.51 2.74
CA HIS A 368 -16.02 -33.25 1.91
C HIS A 368 -15.28 -31.96 2.26
N VAL A 369 -15.50 -31.43 3.47
CA VAL A 369 -14.81 -30.23 3.95
C VAL A 369 -13.29 -30.39 3.91
N GLN A 370 -12.61 -29.38 3.38
CA GLN A 370 -11.16 -29.25 3.46
C GLN A 370 -10.81 -28.29 4.59
N THR A 371 -9.74 -28.60 5.33
CA THR A 371 -9.28 -27.77 6.44
C THR A 371 -7.81 -27.40 6.26
N SER A 372 -7.43 -26.19 6.65
CA SER A 372 -6.04 -25.79 6.75
C SER A 372 -5.87 -24.83 7.92
N ASP A 373 -4.73 -24.91 8.59
CA ASP A 373 -4.34 -23.87 9.53
C ASP A 373 -3.99 -22.60 8.73
N ILE A 374 -4.39 -21.44 9.25
CA ILE A 374 -4.11 -20.13 8.66
C ILE A 374 -3.46 -19.22 9.70
N TRP A 375 -2.68 -18.25 9.24
CA TRP A 375 -2.04 -17.24 10.08
C TRP A 375 -2.51 -15.84 9.68
N THR A 376 -3.65 -15.42 10.21
CA THR A 376 -4.36 -14.22 9.75
C THR A 376 -3.51 -12.97 10.04
N TYR A 377 -3.10 -12.27 8.96
CA TYR A 377 -2.22 -11.08 9.00
C TYR A 377 -0.95 -11.28 9.82
N GLU A 378 -0.37 -12.48 9.76
CA GLU A 378 0.87 -12.88 10.45
C GLU A 378 0.80 -12.89 11.99
N ARG A 379 -0.39 -12.73 12.57
CA ARG A 379 -0.58 -12.44 14.01
C ARG A 379 -1.36 -13.47 14.79
N ALA A 380 -2.36 -14.08 14.16
CA ALA A 380 -3.33 -14.87 14.87
C ALA A 380 -3.53 -16.24 14.23
N ASP A 381 -3.48 -17.27 15.08
CA ASP A 381 -3.84 -18.64 14.74
C ASP A 381 -5.27 -18.68 14.23
N GLY A 382 -5.47 -19.36 13.11
CA GLY A 382 -6.80 -19.60 12.59
C GLY A 382 -6.97 -20.97 11.98
N ARG A 383 -8.24 -21.34 11.81
CA ARG A 383 -8.69 -22.52 11.07
C ARG A 383 -9.57 -22.08 9.91
N ARG A 384 -9.18 -22.49 8.70
CA ARG A 384 -9.99 -22.33 7.49
C ARG A 384 -10.71 -23.62 7.17
N LEU A 385 -12.02 -23.52 6.97
CA LEU A 385 -12.85 -24.57 6.39
C LEU A 385 -13.24 -24.17 4.97
N VAL A 386 -13.13 -25.08 4.01
CA VAL A 386 -13.66 -24.91 2.66
C VAL A 386 -14.65 -26.05 2.40
N LEU A 387 -15.92 -25.69 2.32
CA LEU A 387 -17.02 -26.62 2.08
C LEU A 387 -17.43 -26.54 0.61
N PRO A 388 -17.38 -27.65 -0.15
CA PRO A 388 -17.98 -27.70 -1.46
C PRO A 388 -19.49 -27.45 -1.37
N CYS A 389 -20.06 -26.86 -2.43
CA CYS A 389 -21.50 -26.89 -2.64
C CYS A 389 -21.85 -27.16 -4.10
N VAL A 390 -22.87 -27.99 -4.31
CA VAL A 390 -23.40 -28.30 -5.63
C VAL A 390 -24.75 -27.64 -5.80
N THR A 391 -24.92 -26.90 -6.89
CA THR A 391 -26.18 -26.26 -7.24
C THR A 391 -27.12 -27.24 -7.94
N ASP A 392 -28.41 -26.92 -7.96
CA ASP A 392 -29.41 -27.72 -8.68
C ASP A 392 -29.13 -27.83 -10.20
N ASP A 393 -28.40 -26.86 -10.78
CA ASP A 393 -27.94 -26.86 -12.17
C ASP A 393 -26.56 -27.51 -12.38
N GLY A 394 -26.01 -28.18 -11.35
CA GLY A 394 -24.76 -28.96 -11.43
C GLY A 394 -23.48 -28.11 -11.46
N LEU A 395 -23.57 -26.83 -11.13
CA LEU A 395 -22.41 -25.98 -10.88
C LEU A 395 -21.83 -26.34 -9.52
N THR A 396 -20.51 -26.49 -9.49
CA THR A 396 -19.76 -26.65 -8.23
C THR A 396 -19.29 -25.27 -7.78
N ALA A 397 -19.47 -24.95 -6.51
CA ALA A 397 -18.91 -23.80 -5.83
C ALA A 397 -18.30 -24.24 -4.50
N SER A 398 -17.70 -23.31 -3.77
CA SER A 398 -17.25 -23.56 -2.41
C SER A 398 -17.53 -22.35 -1.52
N VAL A 399 -17.77 -22.64 -0.25
CA VAL A 399 -17.88 -21.64 0.81
C VAL A 399 -16.69 -21.79 1.74
N GLN A 400 -15.93 -20.71 1.87
CA GLN A 400 -14.83 -20.60 2.82
C GLN A 400 -15.35 -19.99 4.13
N ALA A 401 -14.96 -20.57 5.26
CA ALA A 401 -15.18 -20.02 6.59
C ALA A 401 -13.88 -20.02 7.39
N ASP A 402 -13.47 -18.85 7.88
CA ASP A 402 -12.25 -18.65 8.63
C ASP A 402 -12.58 -18.35 10.10
N PHE A 403 -11.91 -19.04 11.01
CA PHE A 403 -12.07 -18.89 12.45
C PHE A 403 -10.72 -18.46 13.03
N VAL A 404 -10.65 -17.22 13.51
CA VAL A 404 -9.44 -16.64 14.10
C VAL A 404 -9.53 -16.73 15.62
N PHE A 405 -8.52 -17.33 16.23
CA PHE A 405 -8.38 -17.52 17.68
C PHE A 405 -7.40 -16.51 18.25
N ASN A 406 -7.40 -16.33 19.57
CA ASN A 406 -6.49 -15.44 20.30
C ASN A 406 -6.52 -13.94 19.91
N GLU A 407 -7.38 -13.54 18.98
CA GLU A 407 -7.54 -12.13 18.56
C GLU A 407 -8.27 -11.32 19.64
N HIS A 408 -7.68 -10.18 20.02
CA HIS A 408 -8.32 -9.27 20.96
C HIS A 408 -9.36 -8.39 20.26
N LEU A 409 -10.48 -8.13 20.94
CA LEU A 409 -11.56 -7.26 20.48
C LEU A 409 -11.63 -6.02 21.40
N PRO A 410 -10.90 -4.93 21.10
CA PRO A 410 -10.92 -3.71 21.90
C PRO A 410 -12.33 -3.10 22.02
N LEU A 411 -13.12 -3.22 20.95
CA LEU A 411 -14.51 -2.76 20.93
C LEU A 411 -15.45 -3.95 21.09
N GLN A 412 -16.51 -3.74 21.89
CA GLN A 412 -17.53 -4.76 22.12
C GLN A 412 -18.24 -5.14 20.81
N PRO A 413 -18.54 -6.43 20.58
CA PRO A 413 -19.34 -6.86 19.44
C PRO A 413 -20.70 -6.17 19.40
N THR A 414 -21.13 -5.78 18.20
CA THR A 414 -22.48 -5.29 17.93
C THR A 414 -23.35 -6.41 17.35
N THR A 415 -24.62 -6.10 17.12
CA THR A 415 -25.55 -7.01 16.43
C THR A 415 -25.86 -6.44 15.05
N ILE A 416 -25.71 -7.26 14.00
CA ILE A 416 -26.08 -6.89 12.62
C ILE A 416 -27.17 -7.81 12.08
N ARG A 417 -27.88 -7.31 11.06
CA ARG A 417 -28.80 -8.10 10.24
C ARG A 417 -28.22 -8.22 8.84
N LEU A 418 -28.26 -9.43 8.29
CA LEU A 418 -27.84 -9.72 6.92
C LEU A 418 -29.04 -10.21 6.13
N ASP A 419 -29.13 -9.79 4.88
CA ASP A 419 -30.20 -10.24 3.99
C ASP A 419 -30.14 -11.76 3.79
N GLY A 420 -31.26 -12.43 4.08
CA GLY A 420 -31.39 -13.88 4.00
C GLY A 420 -30.82 -14.66 5.19
N VAL A 421 -30.45 -13.97 6.27
CA VAL A 421 -30.12 -14.59 7.57
C VAL A 421 -31.26 -14.30 8.56
N ASP A 422 -31.83 -15.36 9.13
CA ASP A 422 -33.09 -15.32 9.88
C ASP A 422 -32.94 -14.58 11.22
N ARG A 423 -31.77 -14.71 11.85
CA ARG A 423 -31.48 -14.17 13.18
C ARG A 423 -30.38 -13.11 13.11
N PRO A 424 -30.45 -12.06 13.95
CA PRO A 424 -29.33 -11.14 14.08
C PRO A 424 -28.07 -11.86 14.56
N LEU A 425 -26.92 -11.48 14.01
CA LEU A 425 -25.63 -12.07 14.33
C LEU A 425 -24.78 -11.11 15.16
N ARG A 426 -23.97 -11.65 16.06
CA ARG A 426 -22.90 -10.89 16.72
C ARG A 426 -21.80 -10.62 15.69
N ALA A 427 -21.37 -9.36 15.59
CA ALA A 427 -20.37 -8.95 14.63
C ALA A 427 -19.48 -7.83 15.17
N ALA A 428 -18.30 -7.67 14.58
CA ALA A 428 -17.49 -6.47 14.76
C ALA A 428 -18.26 -5.23 14.29
N SER A 429 -18.13 -4.11 15.01
CA SER A 429 -18.70 -2.84 14.58
C SER A 429 -18.01 -2.33 13.30
N ALA A 430 -18.65 -1.41 12.57
CA ALA A 430 -18.02 -0.74 11.44
C ALA A 430 -16.73 -0.02 11.86
N GLU A 431 -16.72 0.59 13.05
CA GLU A 431 -15.53 1.23 13.62
C GLU A 431 -14.40 0.23 13.86
N MET A 432 -14.68 -0.92 14.48
CA MET A 432 -13.68 -1.97 14.73
C MET A 432 -13.14 -2.52 13.40
N SER A 433 -14.02 -2.76 12.43
CA SER A 433 -13.64 -3.17 11.08
C SER A 433 -12.72 -2.14 10.42
N LEU A 434 -13.01 -0.84 10.55
CA LEU A 434 -12.13 0.21 10.01
C LEU A 434 -10.76 0.21 10.70
N ALA A 435 -10.74 0.15 12.03
CA ALA A 435 -9.51 0.16 12.82
C ALA A 435 -8.58 -1.00 12.41
N TRP A 436 -9.14 -2.20 12.26
CA TRP A 436 -8.40 -3.35 11.76
C TRP A 436 -7.90 -3.20 10.33
N LYS A 437 -8.72 -2.69 9.40
CA LYS A 437 -8.28 -2.47 8.02
C LYS A 437 -7.11 -1.50 7.95
N LEU A 438 -7.15 -0.43 8.75
CA LEU A 438 -6.03 0.51 8.86
C LEU A 438 -4.79 -0.14 9.47
N MET A 439 -4.97 -0.94 10.52
CA MET A 439 -3.88 -1.72 11.12
C MET A 439 -3.23 -2.64 10.08
N TRP A 440 -4.01 -3.45 9.35
CA TRP A 440 -3.47 -4.39 8.35
C TRP A 440 -2.74 -3.66 7.21
N LEU A 441 -3.35 -2.61 6.66
CA LEU A 441 -2.71 -1.84 5.57
C LEU A 441 -1.40 -1.18 5.99
N ALA A 442 -1.25 -0.85 7.28
CA ALA A 442 -0.05 -0.21 7.81
C ALA A 442 1.08 -1.18 8.15
N THR A 443 0.76 -2.43 8.49
CA THR A 443 1.72 -3.33 9.18
C THR A 443 1.87 -4.70 8.53
N ASP A 444 0.94 -5.13 7.68
CA ASP A 444 1.09 -6.37 6.95
C ASP A 444 2.24 -6.25 5.92
N MET A 445 3.05 -7.30 5.79
CA MET A 445 4.07 -7.39 4.75
C MET A 445 3.46 -7.43 3.35
N TYR A 446 2.18 -7.80 3.21
CA TYR A 446 1.45 -7.84 1.94
C TYR A 446 0.09 -7.11 1.99
N PRO A 447 0.04 -5.78 2.09
CA PRO A 447 -1.20 -5.02 2.15
C PRO A 447 -2.09 -5.28 0.93
N GLN A 448 -3.34 -5.69 1.15
CA GLN A 448 -4.24 -6.13 0.08
C GLN A 448 -5.15 -5.01 -0.43
N GLY A 449 -5.38 -4.94 -1.76
CA GLY A 449 -6.29 -3.95 -2.37
C GLY A 449 -7.73 -4.02 -1.86
N LYS A 450 -8.22 -5.23 -1.52
CA LYS A 450 -9.54 -5.43 -0.91
C LYS A 450 -9.67 -4.71 0.43
N ASP A 451 -8.59 -4.63 1.20
CA ASP A 451 -8.59 -3.99 2.51
C ASP A 451 -8.62 -2.46 2.37
N LEU A 452 -7.93 -1.91 1.36
CA LEU A 452 -8.02 -0.49 1.01
C LEU A 452 -9.43 -0.12 0.55
N TYR A 453 -10.04 -0.94 -0.31
CA TYR A 453 -11.42 -0.73 -0.78
C TYR A 453 -12.41 -0.71 0.41
N ASP A 454 -12.35 -1.74 1.26
CA ASP A 454 -13.23 -1.85 2.43
C ASP A 454 -13.00 -0.67 3.41
N ALA A 455 -11.75 -0.28 3.66
CA ALA A 455 -11.39 0.84 4.53
C ALA A 455 -11.97 2.17 4.03
N VAL A 456 -11.97 2.40 2.71
CA VAL A 456 -12.56 3.63 2.14
C VAL A 456 -14.06 3.69 2.40
N LEU A 457 -14.79 2.60 2.13
CA LEU A 457 -16.24 2.57 2.38
C LEU A 457 -16.55 2.76 3.87
N LEU A 458 -15.77 2.12 4.73
CA LEU A 458 -15.92 2.25 6.18
C LEU A 458 -15.62 3.68 6.66
N ALA A 459 -14.52 4.30 6.22
CA ALA A 459 -14.16 5.66 6.64
C ALA A 459 -15.12 6.73 6.10
N GLU A 460 -15.78 6.49 4.97
CA GLU A 460 -16.85 7.34 4.44
C GLU A 460 -18.17 7.17 5.22
N HIS A 461 -18.32 6.11 6.01
CA HIS A 461 -19.54 5.76 6.75
C HIS A 461 -19.46 5.96 8.26
N THR A 462 -18.30 5.69 8.87
CA THR A 462 -18.07 5.82 10.31
C THR A 462 -16.76 6.55 10.59
N ALA A 463 -16.73 7.29 11.70
CA ALA A 463 -15.47 7.72 12.29
C ALA A 463 -14.79 6.54 13.00
N VAL A 464 -13.48 6.67 13.20
CA VAL A 464 -12.67 5.80 14.07
C VAL A 464 -11.77 6.69 14.92
N ASP A 465 -11.62 6.34 16.19
CA ASP A 465 -10.61 6.97 17.04
C ASP A 465 -9.21 6.59 16.56
N LEU A 466 -8.39 7.58 16.20
CA LEU A 466 -7.01 7.34 15.78
C LEU A 466 -6.16 6.79 16.93
N GLU A 467 -6.51 7.05 18.19
CA GLU A 467 -5.79 6.48 19.32
C GLU A 467 -5.99 4.96 19.40
N LEU A 468 -7.22 4.48 19.15
CA LEU A 468 -7.49 3.05 19.01
C LEU A 468 -6.64 2.43 17.89
N VAL A 469 -6.51 3.11 16.74
CA VAL A 469 -5.68 2.62 15.64
C VAL A 469 -4.21 2.56 16.06
N ARG A 470 -3.70 3.58 16.75
CA ARG A 470 -2.32 3.60 17.26
C ARG A 470 -2.06 2.50 18.25
N ASP A 471 -2.99 2.23 19.16
CA ASP A 471 -2.89 1.13 20.11
C ASP A 471 -2.84 -0.23 19.42
N LEU A 472 -3.58 -0.41 18.33
CA LEU A 472 -3.52 -1.61 17.49
C LEU A 472 -2.21 -1.72 16.70
N LEU A 473 -1.59 -0.60 16.31
CA LEU A 473 -0.31 -0.56 15.60
C LEU A 473 0.90 -0.78 16.52
N ARG A 474 0.79 -0.35 17.77
CA ARG A 474 1.90 -0.30 18.74
C ARG A 474 2.62 -1.63 18.98
N PRO A 475 1.95 -2.80 19.00
CA PRO A 475 2.66 -4.08 19.13
C PRO A 475 3.69 -4.34 18.03
N GLU A 476 3.48 -3.77 16.84
CA GLU A 476 4.29 -4.03 15.64
C GLU A 476 5.25 -2.88 15.35
N LEU A 477 4.80 -1.64 15.54
CA LEU A 477 5.56 -0.43 15.19
C LEU A 477 6.23 0.23 16.41
N GLY A 478 5.93 -0.21 17.63
CA GLY A 478 6.45 0.41 18.84
C GLY A 478 6.06 1.89 18.94
N ALA A 479 7.06 2.76 19.15
CA ALA A 479 6.84 4.21 19.24
C ALA A 479 6.44 4.86 17.90
N GLU A 480 6.79 4.25 16.76
CA GLU A 480 6.43 4.80 15.44
C GLU A 480 4.91 4.77 15.19
N ALA A 481 4.16 3.97 15.97
CA ALA A 481 2.70 4.00 15.95
C ALA A 481 2.15 5.41 16.25
N ASP A 482 2.80 6.18 17.11
CA ASP A 482 2.33 7.51 17.54
C ASP A 482 2.32 8.54 16.38
N ASP A 483 3.13 8.30 15.36
CA ASP A 483 3.22 9.13 14.16
C ASP A 483 2.11 8.83 13.14
N PHE A 484 1.26 7.83 13.40
CA PHE A 484 0.15 7.51 12.52
C PHE A 484 -0.87 8.66 12.46
N THR A 485 -1.17 9.09 11.23
CA THR A 485 -2.14 10.14 10.90
C THR A 485 -2.89 9.79 9.61
N ALA A 486 -3.91 10.58 9.26
CA ALA A 486 -4.60 10.44 7.97
C ALA A 486 -3.64 10.59 6.76
N ASP A 487 -2.58 11.41 6.88
CA ASP A 487 -1.57 11.61 5.84
C ASP A 487 -0.76 10.32 5.58
N SER A 488 -0.57 9.49 6.61
CA SER A 488 0.22 8.24 6.53
C SER A 488 -0.33 7.29 5.46
N VAL A 489 -1.65 7.31 5.22
CA VAL A 489 -2.33 6.46 4.23
C VAL A 489 -1.85 6.73 2.80
N LEU A 490 -1.46 7.98 2.48
CA LEU A 490 -1.01 8.35 1.14
C LEU A 490 0.27 7.62 0.71
N ALA A 491 1.03 7.11 1.68
CA ALA A 491 2.31 6.46 1.50
C ALA A 491 2.23 4.95 1.19
N TRP A 492 1.10 4.31 1.44
CA TRP A 492 1.00 2.84 1.40
C TRP A 492 1.16 2.29 -0.01
N ASP A 493 1.98 1.26 -0.15
CA ASP A 493 2.01 0.41 -1.32
C ASP A 493 1.07 -0.77 -1.09
N VAL A 494 0.05 -0.87 -1.94
CA VAL A 494 -1.06 -1.81 -1.77
C VAL A 494 -1.17 -2.63 -3.04
N ASP A 495 -1.34 -3.94 -2.89
CA ASP A 495 -1.51 -4.88 -4.00
C ASP A 495 -2.89 -4.69 -4.66
N TRP A 496 -2.97 -3.66 -5.50
CA TRP A 496 -4.19 -3.24 -6.19
C TRP A 496 -4.46 -4.09 -7.43
N ASP A 497 -3.43 -4.53 -8.13
CA ASP A 497 -3.56 -5.31 -9.36
C ASP A 497 -4.25 -6.65 -9.08
N ASN A 498 -3.88 -7.35 -8.00
CA ASN A 498 -4.57 -8.59 -7.62
C ASN A 498 -6.03 -8.35 -7.18
N PHE A 499 -6.33 -7.19 -6.60
CA PHE A 499 -7.71 -6.84 -6.25
C PHE A 499 -8.57 -6.57 -7.49
N VAL A 500 -8.07 -5.80 -8.47
CA VAL A 500 -8.80 -5.50 -9.71
C VAL A 500 -8.95 -6.76 -10.59
N ASP A 501 -8.02 -7.71 -10.50
CA ASP A 501 -8.15 -9.03 -11.14
C ASP A 501 -9.39 -9.80 -10.65
N GLU A 502 -9.72 -9.72 -9.36
CA GLU A 502 -10.92 -10.35 -8.77
C GLU A 502 -12.18 -9.48 -8.93
N TYR A 503 -12.02 -8.15 -8.95
CA TYR A 503 -13.12 -7.18 -8.99
C TYR A 503 -12.93 -6.13 -10.12
N PRO A 504 -13.06 -6.53 -11.40
CA PRO A 504 -12.74 -5.67 -12.54
C PRO A 504 -13.69 -4.48 -12.71
N ASP A 505 -14.85 -4.50 -12.06
CA ASP A 505 -15.82 -3.39 -12.08
C ASP A 505 -15.40 -2.21 -11.19
N VAL A 506 -14.41 -2.40 -10.31
CA VAL A 506 -13.85 -1.32 -9.51
C VAL A 506 -13.06 -0.38 -10.42
N THR A 507 -13.56 0.84 -10.54
CA THR A 507 -12.92 1.89 -11.34
C THR A 507 -11.88 2.69 -10.52
N SER A 508 -10.94 3.32 -11.21
CA SER A 508 -9.80 4.09 -10.67
C SER A 508 -8.62 3.24 -10.17
N ASP A 509 -7.48 3.89 -9.94
CA ASP A 509 -6.26 3.27 -9.44
C ASP A 509 -6.13 3.33 -7.91
N ALA A 510 -5.18 2.57 -7.36
CA ALA A 510 -4.88 2.54 -5.93
C ALA A 510 -4.66 3.93 -5.33
N GLU A 511 -4.08 4.85 -6.11
CA GLU A 511 -3.76 6.20 -5.66
C GLU A 511 -5.02 7.02 -5.40
N ALA A 512 -6.02 6.95 -6.28
CA ALA A 512 -7.31 7.58 -6.07
C ALA A 512 -8.00 7.05 -4.79
N TRP A 513 -7.93 5.74 -4.53
CA TRP A 513 -8.52 5.13 -3.34
C TRP A 513 -7.78 5.51 -2.04
N ARG A 514 -6.44 5.57 -2.04
CA ARG A 514 -5.66 6.10 -0.90
C ARG A 514 -6.00 7.56 -0.60
N ARG A 515 -6.13 8.40 -1.64
CA ARG A 515 -6.52 9.81 -1.49
C ARG A 515 -7.91 9.93 -0.84
N ARG A 516 -8.88 9.10 -1.26
CA ARG A 516 -10.23 9.07 -0.65
C ARG A 516 -10.18 8.68 0.82
N LEU A 517 -9.46 7.61 1.17
CA LEU A 517 -9.32 7.14 2.55
C LEU A 517 -8.71 8.24 3.44
N ALA A 518 -7.58 8.81 3.01
CA ALA A 518 -6.91 9.87 3.74
C ALA A 518 -7.84 11.07 3.97
N ILE A 519 -8.63 11.49 2.97
CA ILE A 519 -9.58 12.59 3.10
C ILE A 519 -10.69 12.27 4.12
N ALA A 520 -11.21 11.03 4.09
CA ALA A 520 -12.27 10.61 5.02
C ALA A 520 -11.77 10.62 6.47
N LEU A 521 -10.57 10.08 6.74
CA LEU A 521 -9.95 10.09 8.06
C LEU A 521 -9.61 11.51 8.57
N ASP A 522 -9.10 12.37 7.69
CA ASP A 522 -8.81 13.77 8.02
C ASP A 522 -10.08 14.55 8.41
N ARG A 523 -11.22 14.29 7.75
CA ARG A 523 -12.50 14.90 8.11
C ARG A 523 -13.00 14.41 9.47
N ALA A 524 -12.92 13.10 9.73
CA ALA A 524 -13.37 12.51 10.99
C ALA A 524 -12.57 13.06 12.18
N SER A 525 -11.24 13.12 12.06
CA SER A 525 -10.34 13.63 13.12
C SER A 525 -10.52 15.11 13.44
N ARG A 526 -10.96 15.92 12.47
CA ARG A 526 -11.30 17.33 12.70
C ARG A 526 -12.64 17.53 13.41
N THR A 527 -13.59 16.62 13.17
CA THR A 527 -14.93 16.68 13.77
C THR A 527 -14.92 16.23 15.23
N SER A 528 -14.01 15.33 15.62
CA SER A 528 -13.86 14.91 17.02
C SER A 528 -13.09 15.89 17.91
N ARG A 529 -12.43 16.91 17.33
CA ARG A 529 -11.68 17.95 18.05
C ARG A 529 -12.46 19.27 18.26
N GLY A 530 -13.64 19.42 17.66
CA GLY A 530 -14.52 20.58 17.81
C GLY A 530 -15.78 20.19 18.57
#